data_AF-A0A813EAN6-F1
#
_entry.id   AF-A0A813EAN6-F1
#
_cell.length_a   1.000
_cell.length_b   1.000
_cell.length_c   1.000
_cell.angle_alpha   90.00
_cell.angle_beta   90.00
_cell.angle_gamma   90.00
#
_symmetry.space_group_name_H-M   'P 1'
#
loop_
_entity.id
_entity.type
_entity.pdbx_description
1 polymer ?
#
loop_
_entity_poly.entity_id
_entity_poly.type
_entity_poly.pdbx_seq_one_letter_code
_entity_poly.pdbx_strand_id
1 'polypeptide(L)'
;ATRKKLSLFCQVAPQNVISLHDVSNLYRVPMLLADQEVGRIICEQLLLPSHNVAPALSIGSSDAYQEVPTPIPSQRLGDWSVLADRTDSGTQGITIAVVGKYTGNVDAYTSVVKALQHAAMEANLRLTLEWVDSVFLEANAQQLDAKKHEVAWATLRAAQGVLVPGGFGTRGIEGKVATAAYCRQSQVPYLGICVGLQTAVIDFARNVMGWEGANSTEFDEATPHPVVEFLPEGSTTIMGGTM
;
A
#
# COMPACT_ATOMS: atom_id res chain seq x y z
N ALA A 1 -27.66 26.63 -11.08
CA ALA A 1 -27.21 27.72 -11.98
C ALA A 1 -25.93 27.35 -12.73
N THR A 2 -24.88 26.86 -12.05
CA THR A 2 -23.56 26.53 -12.64
C THR A 2 -23.61 25.51 -13.79
N ARG A 3 -24.33 24.39 -13.65
CA ARG A 3 -24.46 23.38 -14.73
C ARG A 3 -25.01 23.96 -16.03
N LYS A 4 -26.04 24.81 -15.96
CA LYS A 4 -26.64 25.48 -17.14
C LYS A 4 -25.65 26.43 -17.82
N LYS A 5 -24.83 27.14 -17.04
CA LYS A 5 -23.79 28.05 -17.56
C LYS A 5 -22.73 27.25 -18.32
N LEU A 6 -22.19 26.19 -17.71
CA LEU A 6 -21.18 25.32 -18.34
C LEU A 6 -21.72 24.66 -19.61
N SER A 7 -22.95 24.15 -19.58
CA SER A 7 -23.62 23.59 -20.76
C SER A 7 -23.67 24.58 -21.93
N LEU A 8 -24.01 25.84 -21.67
CA LEU A 8 -24.07 26.89 -22.70
C LEU A 8 -22.67 27.22 -23.27
N PHE A 9 -21.65 27.37 -22.42
CA PHE A 9 -20.30 27.75 -22.87
C PHE A 9 -19.52 26.60 -23.52
N CYS A 10 -19.77 25.36 -23.09
CA CYS A 10 -19.10 24.17 -23.63
C CYS A 10 -19.90 23.48 -24.74
N GLN A 11 -21.10 23.98 -25.07
CA GLN A 11 -21.97 23.43 -26.12
C GLN A 11 -22.31 21.94 -25.91
N VAL A 12 -22.48 21.53 -24.65
CA VAL A 12 -22.87 20.17 -24.26
C VAL A 12 -24.24 20.18 -23.59
N ALA A 13 -24.99 19.09 -23.68
CA ALA A 13 -26.27 18.97 -23.00
C ALA A 13 -26.10 19.10 -21.47
N PRO A 14 -27.03 19.76 -20.74
CA PRO A 14 -26.88 19.97 -19.29
C PRO A 14 -26.70 18.69 -18.47
N GLN A 15 -27.30 17.58 -18.90
CA GLN A 15 -27.17 16.27 -18.27
C GLN A 15 -25.75 15.68 -18.40
N ASN A 16 -24.96 16.11 -19.40
CA ASN A 16 -23.57 15.67 -19.58
C ASN A 16 -22.58 16.49 -18.74
N VAL A 17 -23.06 17.45 -17.94
CA VAL A 17 -22.22 18.23 -17.01
C VAL A 17 -22.18 17.51 -15.66
N ILE A 18 -21.15 16.69 -15.46
CA ILE A 18 -20.97 15.85 -14.27
C ILE A 18 -20.21 16.61 -13.18
N SER A 19 -20.69 16.52 -11.94
CA SER A 19 -20.07 17.13 -10.77
C SER A 19 -19.33 16.08 -9.96
N LEU A 20 -18.02 16.22 -9.82
CA LEU A 20 -17.20 15.39 -8.94
C LEU A 20 -16.60 16.29 -7.86
N HIS A 21 -17.01 16.08 -6.62
CA HIS A 21 -16.48 16.78 -5.45
C HIS A 21 -15.65 15.81 -4.61
N ASP A 22 -14.83 16.35 -3.71
CA ASP A 22 -14.05 15.53 -2.79
C ASP A 22 -14.97 14.69 -1.90
N VAL A 23 -14.72 13.39 -1.85
CA VAL A 23 -15.49 12.40 -1.07
C VAL A 23 -14.61 11.79 0.03
N SER A 24 -15.23 11.20 1.05
CA SER A 24 -14.50 10.64 2.20
C SER A 24 -13.48 9.57 1.84
N ASN A 25 -13.80 8.73 0.86
CA ASN A 25 -12.93 7.66 0.39
C ASN A 25 -13.18 7.32 -1.09
N LEU A 26 -12.21 6.62 -1.70
CA LEU A 26 -12.21 6.28 -3.13
C LEU A 26 -13.46 5.48 -3.56
N TYR A 27 -13.99 4.65 -2.67
CA TYR A 27 -15.13 3.78 -2.98
C TYR A 27 -16.46 4.53 -3.06
N ARG A 28 -16.52 5.80 -2.65
CA ARG A 28 -17.69 6.68 -2.85
C ARG A 28 -17.79 7.22 -4.27
N VAL A 29 -16.68 7.29 -5.02
CA VAL A 29 -16.65 7.89 -6.38
C VAL A 29 -17.62 7.18 -7.35
N PRO A 30 -17.67 5.83 -7.41
CA PRO A 30 -18.65 5.13 -8.24
C PRO A 30 -20.10 5.47 -7.89
N MET A 31 -20.41 5.67 -6.60
CA MET A 31 -21.76 6.06 -6.16
C MET A 31 -22.12 7.47 -6.65
N LEU A 32 -21.18 8.42 -6.52
CA LEU A 32 -21.38 9.80 -6.98
C LEU A 32 -21.62 9.90 -8.50
N LEU A 33 -20.97 9.02 -9.27
CA LEU A 33 -21.19 8.89 -10.71
C LEU A 33 -22.53 8.23 -11.03
N ALA A 34 -22.93 7.22 -10.25
CA ALA A 34 -24.21 6.53 -10.39
C ALA A 34 -25.39 7.48 -10.12
N ASP A 35 -25.33 8.31 -9.08
CA ASP A 35 -26.36 9.31 -8.72
C ASP A 35 -26.61 10.35 -9.83
N GLN A 36 -25.63 10.52 -10.74
CA GLN A 36 -25.71 11.43 -11.87
C GLN A 36 -25.98 10.71 -13.20
N GLU A 37 -26.34 9.42 -13.15
CA GLU A 37 -26.67 8.58 -14.29
C GLU A 37 -25.57 8.52 -15.37
N VAL A 38 -24.30 8.68 -14.98
CA VAL A 38 -23.17 8.74 -15.92
C VAL A 38 -23.10 7.47 -16.79
N GLY A 39 -23.35 6.30 -16.21
CA GLY A 39 -23.39 5.04 -16.95
C GLY A 39 -24.46 5.03 -18.06
N ARG A 40 -25.65 5.59 -17.78
CA ARG A 40 -26.73 5.69 -18.78
C ARG A 40 -26.32 6.62 -19.92
N ILE A 41 -25.75 7.78 -19.58
CA ILE A 41 -25.26 8.75 -20.56
C ILE A 41 -24.21 8.11 -21.49
N ILE A 42 -23.23 7.38 -20.92
CA ILE A 42 -22.21 6.68 -21.71
C ILE A 42 -22.84 5.65 -22.66
N CYS A 43 -23.76 4.81 -22.16
CA CYS A 43 -24.42 3.81 -22.99
C CYS A 43 -25.21 4.44 -24.14
N GLU A 44 -25.93 5.54 -23.89
CA GLU A 44 -26.67 6.25 -24.93
C GLU A 44 -25.75 6.85 -26.00
N GLN A 45 -24.65 7.47 -25.60
CA GLN A 45 -23.70 8.08 -26.54
C GLN A 45 -22.95 7.03 -27.38
N LEU A 46 -22.65 5.87 -26.79
CA LEU A 46 -21.94 4.78 -27.45
C LEU A 46 -22.87 3.78 -28.14
N LEU A 47 -24.18 4.00 -28.12
CA LEU A 47 -25.20 3.09 -28.66
C LEU A 47 -25.11 1.68 -28.07
N LEU A 48 -24.69 1.59 -26.81
CA LEU A 48 -24.61 0.34 -26.06
C LEU A 48 -25.98 0.00 -25.45
N PRO A 49 -26.33 -1.29 -25.34
CA PRO A 49 -27.57 -1.69 -24.70
C PRO A 49 -27.60 -1.24 -23.23
N SER A 50 -28.59 -0.41 -22.87
CA SER A 50 -28.71 0.22 -21.55
C SER A 50 -29.29 -0.68 -20.46
N HIS A 51 -29.65 -1.93 -20.78
CA HIS A 51 -30.24 -2.88 -19.84
C HIS A 51 -29.24 -3.45 -18.81
N ASN A 52 -27.95 -3.12 -18.94
CA ASN A 52 -26.87 -3.56 -18.03
C ASN A 52 -26.09 -2.39 -17.40
N VAL A 53 -26.71 -1.22 -17.22
CA VAL A 53 -26.10 -0.14 -16.40
C VAL A 53 -26.32 -0.48 -14.93
N ALA A 54 -25.69 -1.57 -14.46
CA ALA A 54 -25.82 -1.99 -13.08
C ALA A 54 -25.07 -1.01 -12.16
N PRO A 55 -25.67 -0.58 -11.03
CA PRO A 55 -24.91 0.00 -9.93
C PRO A 55 -24.03 -1.05 -9.22
N ALA A 56 -24.21 -2.34 -9.56
CA ALA A 56 -23.46 -3.46 -9.00
C ALA A 56 -22.83 -4.30 -10.11
N LEU A 57 -21.51 -4.17 -10.28
CA LEU A 57 -20.73 -5.16 -11.01
C LEU A 57 -20.67 -6.43 -10.16
N SER A 58 -21.35 -7.50 -10.58
CA SER A 58 -21.20 -8.83 -9.98
C SER A 58 -19.80 -9.37 -10.26
N ILE A 59 -18.79 -8.94 -9.50
CA ILE A 59 -17.46 -9.53 -9.53
C ILE A 59 -17.54 -10.86 -8.78
N GLY A 60 -17.63 -11.97 -9.51
CA GLY A 60 -17.41 -13.32 -8.98
C GLY A 60 -18.67 -14.02 -8.45
N SER A 61 -19.47 -14.56 -9.36
CA SER A 61 -20.11 -15.87 -9.15
C SER A 61 -19.23 -16.93 -9.82
N SER A 62 -18.04 -17.19 -9.29
CA SER A 62 -17.42 -18.49 -9.51
C SER A 62 -17.67 -19.32 -8.26
N ASP A 63 -18.04 -20.57 -8.47
CA ASP A 63 -18.35 -21.58 -7.45
C ASP A 63 -17.15 -21.93 -6.53
N ALA A 64 -16.10 -21.10 -6.50
CA ALA A 64 -14.83 -21.35 -5.82
C ALA A 64 -14.78 -20.95 -4.33
N TYR A 65 -15.81 -20.30 -3.79
CA TYR A 65 -15.88 -19.93 -2.37
C TYR A 65 -17.25 -20.27 -1.79
N GLN A 66 -17.40 -21.52 -1.34
CA GLN A 66 -18.63 -22.08 -0.76
C GLN A 66 -18.66 -22.11 0.78
N GLU A 67 -17.59 -21.74 1.48
CA GLU A 67 -17.52 -21.91 2.96
C GLU A 67 -17.35 -20.58 3.71
N VAL A 68 -18.31 -19.66 3.58
CA VAL A 68 -18.51 -18.61 4.58
C VAL A 68 -19.88 -18.83 5.23
N PRO A 69 -19.96 -19.20 6.52
CA PRO A 69 -21.24 -19.56 7.14
C PRO A 69 -22.10 -18.32 7.51
N THR A 70 -23.18 -18.08 6.75
CA THR A 70 -24.47 -17.43 7.13
C THR A 70 -24.51 -16.00 7.72
N PRO A 71 -25.67 -15.28 7.76
CA PRO A 71 -26.79 -15.16 6.82
C PRO A 71 -26.82 -13.70 6.31
N ILE A 72 -25.99 -13.34 5.33
CA ILE A 72 -25.99 -11.98 4.76
C ILE A 72 -26.67 -12.07 3.39
N PRO A 73 -27.69 -11.26 3.08
CA PRO A 73 -28.34 -11.25 1.76
C PRO A 73 -27.29 -11.15 0.66
N SER A 74 -27.54 -11.83 -0.45
CA SER A 74 -26.62 -12.21 -1.53
C SER A 74 -25.96 -11.07 -2.35
N GLN A 75 -25.57 -9.95 -1.74
CA GLN A 75 -24.80 -8.89 -2.37
C GLN A 75 -23.31 -9.07 -2.04
N ARG A 76 -22.66 -9.99 -2.77
CA ARG A 76 -21.19 -10.13 -2.79
C ARG A 76 -20.57 -8.99 -3.59
N LEU A 77 -19.47 -8.41 -3.08
CA LEU A 77 -18.37 -7.66 -3.75
C LEU A 77 -18.65 -6.73 -4.96
N GLY A 78 -19.90 -6.38 -5.25
CA GLY A 78 -20.33 -5.45 -6.30
C GLY A 78 -20.97 -4.18 -5.77
N ASP A 79 -21.16 -4.07 -4.45
CA ASP A 79 -21.79 -2.91 -3.85
C ASP A 79 -20.73 -1.96 -3.28
N TRP A 80 -20.37 -0.95 -4.07
CA TRP A 80 -19.44 0.10 -3.69
C TRP A 80 -19.86 0.81 -2.40
N SER A 81 -21.15 0.81 -2.04
CA SER A 81 -21.63 1.37 -0.78
C SER A 81 -21.09 0.61 0.43
N VAL A 82 -21.07 -0.73 0.37
CA VAL A 82 -20.55 -1.58 1.45
C VAL A 82 -19.06 -1.34 1.66
N LEU A 83 -18.28 -1.27 0.58
CA LEU A 83 -16.84 -0.99 0.68
C LEU A 83 -16.58 0.42 1.22
N ALA A 84 -17.35 1.39 0.76
CA ALA A 84 -17.23 2.77 1.22
C ALA A 84 -17.59 2.92 2.70
N ASP A 85 -18.65 2.26 3.16
CA ASP A 85 -19.06 2.26 4.56
C ASP A 85 -18.05 1.52 5.44
N ARG A 86 -17.57 0.35 5.00
CA ARG A 86 -16.55 -0.41 5.74
C ARG A 86 -15.27 0.40 5.95
N THR A 87 -14.84 1.14 4.93
CA THR A 87 -13.68 2.03 5.01
C THR A 87 -13.80 3.05 6.14
N ASP A 88 -15.01 3.56 6.38
CA ASP A 88 -15.28 4.60 7.36
C ASP A 88 -15.69 4.03 8.75
N SER A 89 -16.01 2.73 8.85
CA SER A 89 -16.67 2.12 10.02
C SER A 89 -15.75 1.59 11.13
N GLY A 90 -14.45 1.47 10.88
CA GLY A 90 -13.52 0.84 11.84
C GLY A 90 -13.47 1.57 13.18
N THR A 91 -13.76 0.85 14.28
CA THR A 91 -13.81 1.42 15.64
C THR A 91 -12.51 1.26 16.41
N GLN A 92 -11.78 0.16 16.19
CA GLN A 92 -10.50 -0.11 16.84
C GLN A 92 -9.34 0.36 15.95
N GLY A 93 -8.50 1.25 16.47
CA GLY A 93 -7.33 1.76 15.78
C GLY A 93 -6.17 0.75 15.77
N ILE A 94 -5.48 0.65 14.64
CA ILE A 94 -4.20 -0.06 14.50
C ILE A 94 -3.19 0.88 13.85
N THR A 95 -2.01 1.03 14.45
CA THR A 95 -0.93 1.86 13.93
C THR A 95 0.17 0.97 13.36
N ILE A 96 0.44 1.15 12.07
CA ILE A 96 1.53 0.47 11.36
C ILE A 96 2.59 1.51 10.97
N ALA A 97 3.83 1.27 11.37
CA ALA A 97 4.96 2.07 10.92
C ALA A 97 5.44 1.57 9.55
N VAL A 98 5.49 2.46 8.57
CA VAL A 98 6.10 2.19 7.26
C VAL A 98 7.47 2.83 7.23
N VAL A 99 8.50 1.99 7.23
CA VAL A 99 9.91 2.42 7.31
C VAL A 99 10.51 2.41 5.91
N GLY A 100 10.68 3.61 5.34
CA GLY A 100 10.99 3.77 3.92
C GLY A 100 11.95 4.90 3.62
N LYS A 101 12.25 5.06 2.32
CA LYS A 101 13.15 6.09 1.79
C LYS A 101 12.41 7.38 1.41
N TYR A 102 11.11 7.29 1.11
CA TYR A 102 10.32 8.37 0.51
C TYR A 102 9.13 8.78 1.40
N THR A 103 9.40 9.17 2.65
CA THR A 103 8.32 9.56 3.60
C THR A 103 7.53 10.80 3.16
N GLY A 104 8.14 11.69 2.37
CA GLY A 104 7.50 12.89 1.84
C GLY A 104 6.69 12.69 0.55
N ASN A 105 6.78 11.52 -0.10
CA ASN A 105 6.02 11.19 -1.30
C ASN A 105 5.25 9.88 -1.08
N VAL A 106 4.04 10.02 -0.52
CA VAL A 106 3.16 8.90 -0.21
C VAL A 106 2.81 8.08 -1.47
N ASP A 107 2.82 8.72 -2.65
CA ASP A 107 2.45 8.05 -3.90
C ASP A 107 3.44 6.94 -4.27
N ALA A 108 4.71 7.07 -3.86
CA ALA A 108 5.73 6.04 -4.04
C ALA A 108 5.36 4.70 -3.38
N TYR A 109 4.42 4.72 -2.44
CA TYR A 109 3.95 3.55 -1.70
C TYR A 109 2.46 3.29 -1.87
N THR A 110 1.82 3.87 -2.88
CA THR A 110 0.35 3.76 -3.10
C THR A 110 -0.14 2.32 -3.07
N SER A 111 0.54 1.41 -3.77
CA SER A 111 0.16 -0.01 -3.82
C SER A 111 0.18 -0.67 -2.44
N VAL A 112 1.22 -0.38 -1.63
CA VAL A 112 1.36 -0.86 -0.25
C VAL A 112 0.29 -0.27 0.65
N VAL A 113 0.06 1.04 0.56
CA VAL A 113 -0.99 1.73 1.33
C VAL A 113 -2.36 1.14 1.02
N LYS A 114 -2.70 0.91 -0.25
CA LYS A 114 -3.97 0.31 -0.64
C LYS A 114 -4.12 -1.13 -0.16
N ALA A 115 -3.06 -1.94 -0.26
CA ALA A 115 -3.07 -3.31 0.25
C ALA A 115 -3.33 -3.35 1.77
N LEU A 116 -2.67 -2.48 2.55
CA LEU A 116 -2.91 -2.38 3.99
C LEU A 116 -4.33 -1.87 4.30
N GLN A 117 -4.85 -0.90 3.54
CA GLN A 117 -6.22 -0.42 3.68
C GLN A 117 -7.24 -1.53 3.44
N HIS A 118 -7.03 -2.37 2.42
CA HIS A 118 -7.91 -3.52 2.16
C HIS A 118 -7.85 -4.56 3.29
N ALA A 119 -6.65 -4.88 3.79
CA ALA A 119 -6.49 -5.80 4.91
C ALA A 119 -7.16 -5.27 6.19
N ALA A 120 -6.99 -3.98 6.49
CA ALA A 120 -7.63 -3.35 7.63
C ALA A 120 -9.16 -3.31 7.51
N MET A 121 -9.67 -3.06 6.30
CA MET A 121 -11.12 -3.09 6.02
C MET A 121 -11.72 -4.47 6.29
N GLU A 122 -11.04 -5.54 5.85
CA GLU A 122 -11.50 -6.91 6.10
C GLU A 122 -11.43 -7.28 7.59
N ALA A 123 -10.40 -6.81 8.30
CA ALA A 123 -10.26 -6.98 9.74
C ALA A 123 -11.16 -6.06 10.58
N ASN A 124 -11.95 -5.16 9.96
CA ASN A 124 -12.74 -4.13 10.62
C ASN A 124 -11.92 -3.20 11.56
N LEU A 125 -10.71 -2.84 11.14
CA LEU A 125 -9.77 -1.99 11.87
C LEU A 125 -9.63 -0.61 11.21
N ARG A 126 -9.46 0.42 12.03
CA ARG A 126 -9.06 1.76 11.57
C ARG A 126 -7.55 1.84 11.46
N LEU A 127 -7.04 1.79 10.24
CA LEU A 127 -5.60 1.88 9.96
C LEU A 127 -5.08 3.31 10.10
N THR A 128 -4.05 3.48 10.93
CA THR A 128 -3.19 4.66 10.97
C THR A 128 -1.80 4.26 10.45
N LEU A 129 -1.29 5.00 9.47
CA LEU A 129 0.06 4.79 8.95
C LEU A 129 0.99 5.88 9.46
N GLU A 130 2.07 5.45 10.10
CA GLU A 130 3.14 6.34 10.54
C GLU A 130 4.36 6.16 9.66
N TRP A 131 4.88 7.26 9.12
CA TRP A 131 5.98 7.23 8.16
C TRP A 131 7.30 7.48 8.86
N VAL A 132 8.24 6.55 8.71
CA VAL A 132 9.57 6.65 9.31
C VAL A 132 10.62 6.63 8.21
N ASP A 133 11.45 7.66 8.14
CA ASP A 133 12.55 7.71 7.17
C ASP A 133 13.70 6.86 7.72
N SER A 134 14.06 5.82 6.98
CA SER A 134 15.04 4.84 7.44
C SER A 134 16.42 5.43 7.64
N VAL A 135 16.76 6.56 6.99
CA VAL A 135 18.03 7.26 7.23
C VAL A 135 18.13 7.73 8.68
N PHE A 136 17.02 8.15 9.30
CA PHE A 136 17.05 8.62 10.69
C PHE A 136 17.07 7.47 11.71
N LEU A 137 17.03 6.21 11.27
CA LEU A 137 17.21 5.04 12.14
C LEU A 137 18.65 4.52 12.14
N GLU A 138 19.53 5.07 11.30
CA GLU A 138 20.96 4.72 11.26
C GLU A 138 21.71 5.23 12.50
N ALA A 139 22.83 4.58 12.84
CA ALA A 139 23.62 4.93 14.02
C ALA A 139 24.25 6.34 13.94
N ASN A 140 24.64 6.77 12.74
CA ASN A 140 25.19 8.11 12.49
C ASN A 140 24.10 9.21 12.41
N ALA A 141 22.82 8.85 12.36
CA ALA A 141 21.73 9.79 12.21
C ALA A 141 21.62 10.80 13.36
N GLN A 142 22.04 10.41 14.56
CA GLN A 142 22.07 11.30 15.71
C GLN A 142 23.02 12.49 15.51
N GLN A 143 24.11 12.31 14.75
CA GLN A 143 25.06 13.37 14.40
C GLN A 143 24.51 14.29 13.30
N LEU A 144 23.70 13.73 12.39
CA LEU A 144 23.05 14.47 11.31
C LEU A 144 21.91 15.34 11.85
N ASP A 145 20.99 14.74 12.62
CA ASP A 145 19.83 15.42 13.22
C ASP A 145 19.30 14.59 14.40
N ALA A 146 19.78 14.92 15.60
CA ALA A 146 19.40 14.22 16.83
C ALA A 146 17.87 14.23 17.08
N LYS A 147 17.19 15.33 16.71
CA LYS A 147 15.75 15.46 16.92
C LYS A 147 14.98 14.53 16.00
N LYS A 148 15.33 14.47 14.70
CA LYS A 148 14.68 13.55 13.76
C LYS A 148 14.98 12.09 14.08
N HIS A 149 16.19 11.78 14.54
CA HIS A 149 16.55 10.44 15.01
C HIS A 149 15.67 9.99 16.19
N GLU A 150 15.51 10.85 17.20
CA GLU A 150 14.66 10.56 18.36
C GLU A 150 13.20 10.37 17.96
N VAL A 151 12.66 11.25 17.11
CA VAL A 151 11.27 11.14 16.60
C VAL A 151 11.09 9.85 15.81
N ALA A 152 12.01 9.50 14.91
CA ALA A 152 11.92 8.28 14.11
C ALA A 152 11.86 7.02 14.99
N TRP A 153 12.73 6.93 16.00
CA TRP A 153 12.71 5.81 16.94
C TRP A 153 11.50 5.80 17.87
N ALA A 154 10.99 6.97 18.26
CA ALA A 154 9.77 7.07 19.07
C ALA A 154 8.55 6.60 18.29
N THR A 155 8.41 7.04 17.03
CA THR A 155 7.35 6.61 16.12
C THR A 155 7.40 5.10 15.87
N LEU A 156 8.60 4.55 15.61
CA LEU A 156 8.78 3.11 15.41
C LEU A 156 8.36 2.30 16.64
N ARG A 157 8.76 2.75 17.84
CA ARG A 157 8.42 2.09 19.11
C ARG A 157 6.95 2.18 19.50
N ALA A 158 6.23 3.18 19.00
CA ALA A 158 4.81 3.37 19.27
C ALA A 158 3.90 2.52 18.36
N ALA A 159 4.42 2.00 17.24
CA ALA A 159 3.64 1.22 16.29
C ALA A 159 3.39 -0.22 16.77
N GLN A 160 2.23 -0.78 16.42
CA GLN A 160 1.87 -2.18 16.74
C GLN A 160 2.33 -3.18 15.67
N GLY A 161 2.82 -2.70 14.53
CA GLY A 161 3.42 -3.49 13.48
C GLY A 161 4.29 -2.63 12.58
N VAL A 162 5.25 -3.26 11.92
CA VAL A 162 6.23 -2.56 11.07
C VAL A 162 6.25 -3.18 9.68
N LEU A 163 6.19 -2.34 8.67
CA LEU A 163 6.35 -2.71 7.27
C LEU A 163 7.59 -2.02 6.70
N VAL A 164 8.49 -2.82 6.13
CA VAL A 164 9.63 -2.33 5.34
C VAL A 164 9.37 -2.67 3.87
N PRO A 165 9.05 -1.68 3.01
CA PRO A 165 8.75 -1.92 1.61
C PRO A 165 10.03 -2.16 0.80
N GLY A 166 9.85 -2.51 -0.47
CA GLY A 166 10.94 -2.56 -1.43
C GLY A 166 11.66 -1.21 -1.58
N GLY A 167 12.85 -1.27 -2.16
CA GLY A 167 13.66 -0.09 -2.45
C GLY A 167 14.82 -0.46 -3.36
N PHE A 168 15.71 0.51 -3.59
CA PHE A 168 16.91 0.32 -4.38
C PHE A 168 18.02 1.25 -3.87
N GLY A 169 19.25 0.79 -4.06
CA GLY A 169 20.47 1.49 -3.64
C GLY A 169 20.71 1.44 -2.13
N THR A 170 21.85 1.99 -1.72
CA THR A 170 22.41 1.81 -0.37
C THR A 170 21.82 2.73 0.70
N ARG A 171 21.14 3.80 0.30
CA ARG A 171 20.64 4.81 1.24
C ARG A 171 19.58 4.24 2.18
N GLY A 172 19.79 4.37 3.49
CA GLY A 172 18.79 3.98 4.48
C GLY A 172 18.73 2.47 4.74
N ILE A 173 19.67 1.68 4.20
CA ILE A 173 19.67 0.21 4.37
C ILE A 173 20.01 -0.17 5.80
N GLU A 174 21.05 0.43 6.39
CA GLU A 174 21.44 0.12 7.77
C GLU A 174 20.35 0.49 8.78
N GLY A 175 19.57 1.54 8.53
CA GLY A 175 18.40 1.87 9.34
C GLY A 175 17.27 0.84 9.21
N LYS A 176 17.09 0.22 8.04
CA LYS A 176 16.15 -0.91 7.86
C LYS A 176 16.65 -2.19 8.53
N VAL A 177 17.95 -2.46 8.50
CA VAL A 177 18.56 -3.58 9.24
C VAL A 177 18.37 -3.37 10.76
N ALA A 178 18.61 -2.16 11.26
CA ALA A 178 18.33 -1.80 12.65
C ALA A 178 16.85 -1.94 13.02
N THR A 179 15.95 -1.61 12.09
CA THR A 179 14.50 -1.82 12.24
C THR A 179 14.16 -3.31 12.38
N ALA A 180 14.71 -4.17 11.51
CA ALA A 180 14.50 -5.61 11.58
C ALA A 180 15.01 -6.19 12.91
N ALA A 181 16.21 -5.76 13.34
CA ALA A 181 16.79 -6.12 14.63
C ALA A 181 15.87 -5.73 15.80
N TYR A 182 15.38 -4.49 15.80
CA TYR A 182 14.44 -4.01 16.81
C TYR A 182 13.16 -4.83 16.87
N CYS A 183 12.54 -5.11 15.71
CA CYS A 183 11.30 -5.86 15.64
C CYS A 183 11.48 -7.29 16.17
N ARG A 184 12.57 -7.96 15.78
CA ARG A 184 12.92 -9.30 16.27
C ARG A 184 13.14 -9.32 17.79
N GLN A 185 13.91 -8.36 18.31
CA GLN A 185 14.25 -8.30 19.75
C GLN A 185 13.04 -7.93 20.62
N SER A 186 12.17 -7.06 20.10
CA SER A 186 11.00 -6.55 20.83
C SER A 186 9.72 -7.33 20.53
N GLN A 187 9.80 -8.40 19.73
CA GLN A 187 8.67 -9.21 19.28
C GLN A 187 7.54 -8.40 18.62
N VAL A 188 7.90 -7.33 17.90
CA VAL A 188 6.95 -6.54 17.12
C VAL A 188 6.75 -7.21 15.74
N PRO A 189 5.51 -7.43 15.28
CA PRO A 189 5.26 -7.99 13.96
C PRO A 189 5.94 -7.19 12.84
N TYR A 190 6.65 -7.91 11.97
CA TYR A 190 7.45 -7.33 10.89
C TYR A 190 7.04 -7.94 9.54
N LEU A 191 6.76 -7.09 8.55
CA LEU A 191 6.57 -7.50 7.16
C LEU A 191 7.63 -6.84 6.27
N GLY A 192 8.58 -7.63 5.80
CA GLY A 192 9.61 -7.19 4.85
C GLY A 192 9.26 -7.55 3.41
N ILE A 193 9.14 -6.55 2.54
CA ILE A 193 8.85 -6.75 1.12
C ILE A 193 10.13 -6.49 0.32
N CYS A 194 10.55 -7.45 -0.51
CA CYS A 194 11.75 -7.35 -1.36
C CYS A 194 12.99 -6.98 -0.51
N VAL A 195 13.50 -5.74 -0.60
CA VAL A 195 14.60 -5.26 0.24
C VAL A 195 14.32 -5.40 1.74
N GLY A 196 13.06 -5.31 2.19
CA GLY A 196 12.71 -5.60 3.58
C GLY A 196 13.11 -7.02 4.00
N LEU A 197 12.84 -8.03 3.16
CA LEU A 197 13.30 -9.40 3.40
C LEU A 197 14.83 -9.48 3.46
N GLN A 198 15.52 -8.86 2.51
CA GLN A 198 16.99 -8.83 2.51
C GLN A 198 17.53 -8.25 3.82
N THR A 199 16.97 -7.14 4.30
CA THR A 199 17.41 -6.50 5.56
C THR A 199 17.14 -7.36 6.79
N ALA A 200 16.08 -8.17 6.79
CA ALA A 200 15.81 -9.13 7.86
C ALA A 200 16.81 -10.30 7.87
N VAL A 201 17.20 -10.81 6.69
CA VAL A 201 18.25 -11.82 6.54
C VAL A 201 19.59 -11.28 7.05
N ILE A 202 19.92 -10.03 6.70
CA ILE A 202 21.14 -9.34 7.15
C ILE A 202 21.14 -9.19 8.68
N ASP A 203 20.05 -8.72 9.30
CA ASP A 203 19.93 -8.67 10.77
C ASP A 203 20.19 -10.04 11.39
N PHE A 204 19.51 -11.08 10.90
CA PHE A 204 19.62 -12.40 11.49
C PHE A 204 21.05 -12.94 11.40
N ALA A 205 21.71 -12.77 10.25
CA ALA A 205 23.09 -13.19 10.07
C ALA A 205 24.05 -12.48 11.03
N ARG A 206 23.93 -11.15 11.15
CA ARG A 206 24.81 -10.35 12.03
C ARG A 206 24.53 -10.63 13.51
N ASN A 207 23.27 -10.59 13.92
CA ASN A 207 22.89 -10.52 15.33
C ASN A 207 22.50 -11.85 15.96
N VAL A 208 22.21 -12.89 15.18
CA VAL A 208 21.89 -14.24 15.69
C VAL A 208 23.00 -15.22 15.36
N MET A 209 23.51 -15.21 14.11
CA MET A 209 24.58 -16.12 13.70
C MET A 209 26.00 -15.59 14.02
N GLY A 210 26.12 -14.31 14.36
CA GLY A 210 27.41 -13.68 14.67
C GLY A 210 28.30 -13.43 13.44
N TRP A 211 27.71 -13.43 12.23
CA TRP A 211 28.43 -13.15 10.99
C TRP A 211 28.58 -11.64 10.81
N GLU A 212 29.52 -11.07 11.56
CA GLU A 212 29.81 -9.64 11.51
C GLU A 212 30.18 -9.21 10.08
N GLY A 213 29.61 -8.09 9.63
CA GLY A 213 29.80 -7.61 8.27
C GLY A 213 28.98 -8.33 7.18
N ALA A 214 28.13 -9.30 7.53
CA ALA A 214 27.23 -9.94 6.55
C ALA A 214 26.36 -8.92 5.83
N ASN A 215 26.25 -9.02 4.51
CA ASN A 215 25.49 -8.05 3.71
C ASN A 215 24.97 -8.65 2.40
N SER A 216 24.17 -7.86 1.68
CA SER A 216 23.85 -8.11 0.27
C SER A 216 24.97 -7.57 -0.61
N THR A 217 25.34 -8.31 -1.66
CA THR A 217 26.30 -7.82 -2.66
C THR A 217 25.78 -6.61 -3.43
N GLU A 218 24.46 -6.33 -3.39
CA GLU A 218 23.88 -5.08 -3.91
C GLU A 218 24.37 -3.84 -3.13
N PHE A 219 24.59 -3.99 -1.82
CA PHE A 219 24.90 -2.86 -0.93
C PHE A 219 26.36 -2.78 -0.53
N ASP A 220 27.02 -3.93 -0.44
CA ASP A 220 28.44 -4.07 -0.12
C ASP A 220 29.01 -5.28 -0.87
N GLU A 221 29.61 -5.02 -2.03
CA GLU A 221 30.23 -6.05 -2.87
C GLU A 221 31.45 -6.71 -2.19
N ALA A 222 32.08 -6.02 -1.23
CA ALA A 222 33.25 -6.50 -0.51
C ALA A 222 32.91 -7.23 0.80
N THR A 223 31.62 -7.49 1.07
CA THR A 223 31.18 -8.14 2.31
C THR A 223 31.88 -9.49 2.50
N PRO A 224 32.42 -9.79 3.71
CA PRO A 224 33.03 -11.09 3.99
C PRO A 224 31.99 -12.23 4.01
N HIS A 225 30.70 -11.91 4.12
CA HIS A 225 29.60 -12.86 4.20
C HIS A 225 28.43 -12.42 3.31
N PRO A 226 28.44 -12.76 2.01
CA PRO A 226 27.38 -12.40 1.06
C PRO A 226 26.13 -13.27 1.31
N VAL A 227 25.24 -12.79 2.17
CA VAL A 227 24.01 -13.51 2.55
C VAL A 227 22.86 -13.30 1.55
N VAL A 228 22.99 -12.28 0.70
CA VAL A 228 22.12 -12.06 -0.46
C VAL A 228 23.04 -11.75 -1.64
N GLU A 229 22.85 -12.49 -2.72
CA GLU A 229 23.69 -12.38 -3.92
C GLU A 229 22.83 -12.22 -5.16
N PHE A 230 23.35 -11.52 -6.16
CA PHE A 230 22.66 -11.33 -7.43
C PHE A 230 22.69 -12.65 -8.23
N LEU A 231 21.53 -13.28 -8.35
CA LEU A 231 21.33 -14.45 -9.18
C LEU A 231 20.38 -14.08 -10.34
N PRO A 232 20.89 -13.78 -11.55
CA PRO A 232 20.03 -13.44 -12.68
C PRO A 232 19.23 -14.67 -13.13
N GLU A 233 18.03 -14.43 -13.67
CA GLU A 233 17.27 -15.50 -14.31
C GLU A 233 17.98 -15.98 -15.58
N GLY A 234 18.05 -17.31 -15.75
CA GLY A 234 18.54 -17.92 -16.98
C GLY A 234 17.42 -18.00 -18.00
N SER A 235 17.48 -17.22 -19.08
CA SER A 235 16.57 -17.33 -20.22
C SER A 235 17.20 -18.11 -21.37
N THR A 236 16.45 -19.06 -21.94
CA THR A 236 16.88 -19.79 -23.15
C THR A 236 16.73 -18.97 -24.43
N THR A 237 16.01 -17.83 -24.37
CA THR A 237 15.71 -16.97 -25.53
C THR A 237 16.35 -15.60 -25.44
N ILE A 238 16.67 -15.12 -24.23
CA ILE A 238 17.29 -13.82 -24.00
C ILE A 238 18.65 -14.05 -23.36
N MET A 239 19.72 -13.67 -24.05
CA MET A 239 21.08 -13.74 -23.50
C MET A 239 21.36 -12.52 -22.61
N GLY A 240 22.01 -12.75 -21.47
CA GLY A 240 22.30 -11.71 -20.46
C GLY A 240 21.49 -11.93 -19.18
N GLY A 241 21.69 -11.06 -18.17
CA GLY A 241 20.88 -11.09 -16.95
C GLY A 241 19.53 -10.41 -17.19
N THR A 242 18.45 -11.16 -17.01
CA THR A 242 17.07 -10.62 -17.06
C THR A 242 16.53 -10.41 -15.65
N MET A 243 15.68 -9.38 -15.48
CA MET A 243 14.85 -9.16 -14.29
C MET A 243 13.44 -9.68 -14.53
#